data_AF-A0A2K8XUU9-F1
#
_entry.id   AF-A0A2K8XUU9-F1
#
_cell.length_a   1.000
_cell.length_b   1.000
_cell.length_c   1.000
_cell.angle_alpha   90.00
_cell.angle_beta   90.00
_cell.angle_gamma   90.00
#
_symmetry.space_group_name_H-M   'P 1'
#
loop_
_entity.id
_entity.type
_entity.pdbx_description
1 polymer ?
#
loop_
_entity_poly.entity_id
_entity_poly.type
_entity_poly.pdbx_seq_one_letter_code
_entity_poly.pdbx_strand_id
1 'polypeptide(L)'
;MKILQLIKGVASILILLQVNMLFSQDTLIKNEDFWHYYDNGYLENDWISLEKFSNWKIGKSPLGYGDKKNKTNLSFGNNKEKKEITKYFKKKIFIDNKYLAYELKIQRDDGAVVYINGKELFRDNMPNSTISNTTIALKTIKKEAEHVFNQHFFDNTIFKNGENIISVSIHQANEFSSDCIFSLELIGHNNPEVLSFVLKNKNKKNKELEHKIRDLNSKFEYDKIVLQKESLENTNYNLKVLVFLISVFLILALFGYYFIIDSTKKRNKEKNQKIATLNSIILSKDKEMITLTTNLLHNKQYFKEIKADLKGIKTEEKSVVKGVINQIDYVLERNEDWNTLKEHFNAVHNNFYDKLIEKHPTISDTELRHCMFIKLHMQTKEIARILLIDPRSVQTGRYRIKKKLNLSEHEDLREYLLNLD
;
A
#
# COMPACT_ATOMS: atom_id res chain seq x y z
N MET A 1 -7.01 -102.89 -37.36
CA MET A 1 -8.26 -102.18 -36.97
C MET A 1 -8.05 -101.13 -35.87
N LYS A 2 -7.23 -101.36 -34.84
CA LYS A 2 -7.00 -100.40 -33.71
C LYS A 2 -6.29 -99.08 -34.07
N ILE A 3 -5.35 -99.09 -35.03
CA ILE A 3 -4.61 -97.88 -35.44
C ILE A 3 -5.51 -96.87 -36.17
N LEU A 4 -6.48 -97.35 -36.97
CA LEU A 4 -7.44 -96.50 -37.68
C LEU A 4 -8.41 -95.78 -36.73
N GLN A 5 -8.71 -96.38 -35.57
CA GLN A 5 -9.56 -95.81 -34.52
C GLN A 5 -8.81 -94.72 -33.71
N LEU A 6 -7.51 -94.92 -33.49
CA LEU A 6 -6.64 -93.95 -32.80
C LEU A 6 -6.42 -92.69 -33.65
N ILE A 7 -6.19 -92.85 -34.95
CA ILE A 7 -6.03 -91.73 -35.90
C ILE A 7 -7.33 -90.93 -36.05
N LYS A 8 -8.50 -91.59 -36.07
CA LYS A 8 -9.80 -90.89 -36.03
C LYS A 8 -10.02 -90.15 -34.72
N GLY A 9 -9.62 -90.71 -33.57
CA GLY A 9 -9.73 -90.04 -32.27
C GLY A 9 -8.86 -88.78 -32.16
N VAL A 10 -7.60 -88.85 -32.64
CA VAL A 10 -6.68 -87.70 -32.64
C VAL A 10 -7.12 -86.61 -33.62
N ALA A 11 -7.61 -86.99 -34.81
CA ALA A 11 -8.19 -86.05 -35.77
C ALA A 11 -9.45 -85.36 -35.20
N SER A 12 -10.34 -86.11 -34.53
CA SER A 12 -11.53 -85.54 -33.88
C SER A 12 -11.20 -84.61 -32.72
N ILE A 13 -10.13 -84.87 -31.96
CA ILE A 13 -9.67 -84.00 -30.86
C ILE A 13 -8.97 -82.74 -31.40
N LEU A 14 -8.18 -82.84 -32.47
CA LEU A 14 -7.62 -81.68 -33.17
C LEU A 14 -8.70 -80.83 -33.83
N ILE A 15 -9.72 -81.46 -34.40
CA ILE A 15 -10.91 -80.77 -34.93
C ILE A 15 -11.69 -80.14 -33.77
N LEU A 16 -11.89 -80.82 -32.62
CA LEU A 16 -12.55 -80.22 -31.45
C LEU A 16 -11.75 -79.04 -30.85
N LEU A 17 -10.42 -79.11 -30.80
CA LEU A 17 -9.56 -78.01 -30.34
C LEU A 17 -9.55 -76.84 -31.32
N GLN A 18 -9.54 -77.10 -32.64
CA GLN A 18 -9.71 -76.06 -33.65
C GLN A 18 -11.12 -75.45 -33.61
N VAL A 19 -12.15 -76.25 -33.35
CA VAL A 19 -13.55 -75.81 -33.24
C VAL A 19 -13.77 -74.98 -31.97
N ASN A 20 -13.13 -75.28 -30.84
CA ASN A 20 -13.23 -74.45 -29.63
C ASN A 20 -12.51 -73.09 -29.74
N MET A 21 -11.47 -72.98 -30.57
CA MET A 21 -10.86 -71.69 -30.93
C MET A 21 -11.77 -70.84 -31.84
N LEU A 22 -12.69 -71.47 -32.58
CA LEU A 22 -13.65 -70.81 -33.48
C LEU A 22 -14.84 -70.17 -32.75
N PHE A 23 -15.06 -70.44 -31.45
CA PHE A 23 -16.21 -69.91 -30.69
C PHE A 23 -15.87 -68.81 -29.67
N SER A 24 -14.61 -68.37 -29.60
CA SER A 24 -14.19 -67.39 -28.59
C SER A 24 -14.09 -65.95 -29.12
N GLN A 25 -14.24 -65.74 -30.42
CA GLN A 25 -14.19 -64.43 -31.05
C GLN A 25 -15.04 -64.40 -32.32
N ASP A 26 -15.70 -63.28 -32.58
CA ASP A 26 -16.44 -63.04 -33.83
C ASP A 26 -15.77 -61.90 -34.59
N THR A 27 -15.53 -62.09 -35.89
CA THR A 27 -15.07 -61.01 -36.76
C THR A 27 -16.26 -60.16 -37.18
N LEU A 28 -16.35 -58.96 -36.61
CA LEU A 28 -17.45 -58.00 -36.81
C LEU A 28 -17.23 -57.10 -38.03
N ILE A 29 -15.95 -56.77 -38.30
CA ILE A 29 -15.51 -56.10 -39.52
C ILE A 29 -14.24 -56.81 -39.97
N LYS A 30 -14.17 -57.17 -41.24
CA LYS A 30 -12.98 -57.78 -41.86
C LYS A 30 -12.37 -56.86 -42.90
N ASN A 31 -11.10 -57.07 -43.24
CA ASN A 31 -10.54 -56.47 -44.44
C ASN A 31 -11.38 -56.86 -45.69
N GLU A 32 -11.45 -55.98 -46.68
CA GLU A 32 -12.32 -56.10 -47.85
C GLU A 32 -13.84 -55.96 -47.60
N ASP A 33 -14.23 -55.54 -46.40
CA ASP A 33 -15.60 -55.14 -46.11
C ASP A 33 -15.93 -53.74 -46.68
N PHE A 34 -17.22 -53.48 -46.88
CA PHE A 34 -17.73 -52.22 -47.43
C PHE A 34 -17.77 -51.11 -46.38
N TRP A 35 -17.31 -49.93 -46.79
CA TRP A 35 -17.32 -48.70 -46.03
C TRP A 35 -18.00 -47.59 -46.83
N HIS A 36 -18.71 -46.72 -46.13
CA HIS A 36 -19.09 -45.45 -46.69
C HIS A 36 -17.87 -44.54 -46.62
N TYR A 37 -17.55 -43.85 -47.71
CA TYR A 37 -16.44 -42.90 -47.74
C TYR A 37 -16.87 -41.57 -48.36
N TYR A 38 -16.18 -40.51 -47.95
CA TYR A 38 -16.33 -39.17 -48.51
C TYR A 38 -14.96 -38.66 -48.94
N ASP A 39 -14.82 -38.39 -50.24
CA ASP A 39 -13.59 -37.96 -50.91
C ASP A 39 -13.79 -36.71 -51.78
N ASN A 40 -14.88 -35.98 -51.58
CA ASN A 40 -15.24 -34.76 -52.31
C ASN A 40 -14.86 -33.47 -51.55
N GLY A 41 -13.77 -33.49 -50.78
CA GLY A 41 -13.30 -32.35 -49.99
C GLY A 41 -13.68 -32.42 -48.50
N TYR A 42 -14.00 -31.27 -47.93
CA TYR A 42 -14.14 -31.07 -46.48
C TYR A 42 -15.53 -31.43 -45.94
N LEU A 43 -15.56 -32.05 -44.76
CA LEU A 43 -16.75 -32.19 -43.93
C LEU A 43 -16.56 -31.43 -42.61
N GLU A 44 -17.52 -30.57 -42.26
CA GLU A 44 -17.58 -29.89 -40.97
C GLU A 44 -17.68 -30.88 -39.81
N ASN A 45 -17.23 -30.48 -38.61
CA ASN A 45 -17.08 -31.36 -37.44
C ASN A 45 -18.38 -32.10 -37.02
N ASP A 46 -19.55 -31.65 -37.46
CA ASP A 46 -20.84 -32.33 -37.25
C ASP A 46 -20.92 -33.68 -37.98
N TRP A 47 -20.08 -33.93 -38.98
CA TRP A 47 -20.05 -35.20 -39.70
C TRP A 47 -19.88 -36.39 -38.78
N ILE A 48 -19.20 -36.25 -37.65
CA ILE A 48 -18.95 -37.32 -36.68
C ILE A 48 -20.25 -37.79 -35.99
N SER A 49 -21.24 -36.90 -35.84
CA SER A 49 -22.53 -37.18 -35.17
C SER A 49 -23.68 -37.49 -36.13
N LEU A 50 -23.52 -37.27 -37.44
CA LEU A 50 -24.57 -37.52 -38.43
C LEU A 50 -24.83 -39.03 -38.67
N GLU A 51 -26.08 -39.46 -38.52
CA GLU A 51 -26.50 -40.84 -38.78
C GLU A 51 -26.82 -41.15 -40.26
N LYS A 52 -27.03 -40.11 -41.07
CA LYS A 52 -27.39 -40.24 -42.49
C LYS A 52 -26.14 -40.29 -43.38
N PHE A 53 -26.14 -41.21 -44.34
CA PHE A 53 -25.02 -41.45 -45.28
C PHE A 53 -25.35 -41.06 -46.72
N SER A 54 -26.43 -40.31 -46.97
CA SER A 54 -27.00 -40.10 -48.32
C SER A 54 -26.02 -39.50 -49.34
N ASN A 55 -24.99 -38.78 -48.88
CA ASN A 55 -24.00 -38.13 -49.73
C ASN A 55 -22.64 -38.87 -49.77
N TRP A 56 -22.58 -40.09 -49.23
CA TRP A 56 -21.35 -40.88 -49.11
C TRP A 56 -21.34 -41.99 -50.16
N LYS A 57 -20.18 -42.20 -50.78
CA LYS A 57 -19.97 -43.30 -51.73
C LYS A 57 -19.69 -44.59 -50.96
N ILE A 58 -19.84 -45.74 -51.59
CA ILE A 58 -19.60 -47.06 -50.97
C ILE A 58 -18.45 -47.76 -51.68
N GLY A 59 -17.48 -48.28 -50.92
CA GLY A 59 -16.31 -48.98 -51.44
C GLY A 59 -15.81 -50.08 -50.51
N LYS A 60 -15.12 -51.07 -51.06
CA LYS A 60 -14.43 -52.11 -50.26
C LYS A 60 -13.08 -51.61 -49.78
N SER A 61 -12.75 -51.90 -48.52
CA SER A 61 -11.40 -51.71 -47.97
C SER A 61 -10.36 -52.68 -48.58
N PRO A 62 -9.06 -52.41 -48.55
CA PRO A 62 -8.45 -51.12 -48.27
C PRO A 62 -8.89 -50.05 -49.29
N LEU A 63 -9.27 -48.87 -48.78
CA LEU A 63 -9.65 -47.71 -49.58
C LEU A 63 -8.49 -46.72 -49.60
N GLY A 64 -8.16 -46.18 -50.77
CA GLY A 64 -6.96 -45.36 -50.88
C GLY A 64 -6.66 -44.84 -52.27
N TYR A 65 -5.49 -44.25 -52.46
CA TYR A 65 -4.92 -43.96 -53.78
C TYR A 65 -3.43 -44.32 -53.77
N GLY A 66 -2.80 -44.43 -54.95
CA GLY A 66 -1.35 -44.63 -55.08
C GLY A 66 -0.84 -46.06 -54.84
N ASP A 67 -1.58 -46.91 -54.13
CA ASP A 67 -1.25 -48.34 -53.92
C ASP A 67 -2.13 -49.28 -54.76
N LYS A 68 -1.50 -50.30 -55.38
CA LYS A 68 -2.15 -51.37 -56.16
C LYS A 68 -2.96 -52.34 -55.30
N LYS A 69 -2.73 -52.39 -53.99
CA LYS A 69 -3.49 -53.23 -53.05
C LYS A 69 -4.86 -52.65 -52.68
N ASN A 70 -5.10 -51.37 -52.99
CA ASN A 70 -6.39 -50.72 -52.77
C ASN A 70 -7.49 -51.37 -53.61
N LYS A 71 -8.60 -51.74 -52.95
CA LYS A 71 -9.79 -52.27 -53.64
C LYS A 71 -10.70 -51.16 -54.14
N THR A 72 -10.70 -50.03 -53.45
CA THR A 72 -11.41 -48.82 -53.86
C THR A 72 -10.43 -47.67 -54.01
N ASN A 73 -10.38 -47.10 -55.21
CA ASN A 73 -9.60 -45.90 -55.49
C ASN A 73 -10.38 -44.65 -55.07
N LEU A 74 -9.75 -43.82 -54.24
CA LEU A 74 -10.27 -42.55 -53.75
C LEU A 74 -9.77 -41.39 -54.63
N SER A 75 -10.55 -40.32 -54.72
CA SER A 75 -10.07 -39.05 -55.26
C SER A 75 -8.97 -38.48 -54.37
N PHE A 76 -7.89 -37.99 -54.99
CA PHE A 76 -6.84 -37.22 -54.30
C PHE A 76 -7.19 -35.73 -54.18
N GLY A 77 -8.34 -35.29 -54.70
CA GLY A 77 -8.75 -33.89 -54.81
C GLY A 77 -8.50 -33.31 -56.20
N ASN A 78 -8.62 -31.99 -56.33
CA ASN A 78 -8.53 -31.30 -57.63
C ASN A 78 -7.09 -31.10 -58.13
N ASN A 79 -6.09 -31.24 -57.27
CA ASN A 79 -4.67 -31.02 -57.61
C ASN A 79 -3.82 -32.24 -57.25
N LYS A 80 -3.16 -32.84 -58.24
CA LYS A 80 -2.29 -34.02 -58.07
C LYS A 80 -1.00 -33.70 -57.31
N GLU A 81 -0.53 -32.47 -57.39
CA GLU A 81 0.65 -31.97 -56.68
C GLU A 81 0.31 -31.42 -55.28
N LYS A 82 -0.98 -31.19 -54.98
CA LYS A 82 -1.45 -30.72 -53.68
C LYS A 82 -2.75 -31.43 -53.29
N LYS A 83 -2.59 -32.62 -52.74
CA LYS A 83 -3.70 -33.52 -52.41
C LYS A 83 -4.40 -33.10 -51.13
N GLU A 84 -5.67 -33.48 -51.02
CA GLU A 84 -6.43 -33.28 -49.78
C GLU A 84 -5.85 -34.10 -48.63
N ILE A 85 -5.59 -33.44 -47.49
CA ILE A 85 -4.98 -34.08 -46.30
C ILE A 85 -5.89 -35.13 -45.68
N THR A 86 -7.20 -34.89 -45.64
CA THR A 86 -8.14 -35.72 -44.89
C THR A 86 -9.08 -36.52 -45.77
N LYS A 87 -9.29 -37.79 -45.41
CA LYS A 87 -10.33 -38.66 -45.98
C LYS A 87 -11.20 -39.24 -44.87
N TYR A 88 -12.50 -39.35 -45.14
CA TYR A 88 -13.49 -39.70 -44.13
C TYR A 88 -14.17 -41.02 -44.46
N PHE A 89 -14.38 -41.84 -43.43
CA PHE A 89 -14.97 -43.17 -43.55
C PHE A 89 -16.02 -43.39 -42.46
N LYS A 90 -17.08 -44.11 -42.81
CA LYS A 90 -18.14 -44.51 -41.90
C LYS A 90 -18.63 -45.91 -42.15
N LYS A 91 -19.03 -46.59 -41.07
CA LYS A 91 -19.70 -47.87 -41.14
C LYS A 91 -20.72 -48.01 -40.01
N LYS A 92 -21.93 -48.42 -40.37
CA LYS A 92 -22.93 -48.93 -39.42
C LYS A 92 -22.65 -50.39 -39.14
N ILE A 93 -22.66 -50.75 -37.87
CA ILE A 93 -22.55 -52.13 -37.41
C ILE A 93 -23.60 -52.39 -36.35
N PHE A 94 -24.06 -53.63 -36.27
CA PHE A 94 -24.92 -54.09 -35.19
C PHE A 94 -24.07 -54.90 -34.20
N ILE A 95 -24.18 -54.57 -32.92
CA ILE A 95 -23.42 -55.19 -31.84
C ILE A 95 -24.38 -55.86 -30.87
N ASP A 96 -24.16 -57.16 -30.66
CA ASP A 96 -24.82 -57.93 -29.59
C ASP A 96 -24.04 -57.79 -28.28
N ASN A 97 -24.76 -57.75 -27.15
CA ASN A 97 -24.16 -57.63 -25.80
C ASN A 97 -23.43 -58.88 -25.29
N LYS A 98 -22.95 -59.74 -26.18
CA LYS A 98 -22.26 -61.00 -25.84
C LYS A 98 -20.74 -60.86 -25.72
N TYR A 99 -20.16 -59.80 -26.30
CA TYR A 99 -18.72 -59.57 -26.29
C TYR A 99 -18.25 -58.90 -25.00
N LEU A 100 -17.13 -59.39 -24.46
CA LEU A 100 -16.49 -58.88 -23.24
C LEU A 100 -15.43 -57.82 -23.54
N ALA A 101 -14.82 -57.87 -24.72
CA ALA A 101 -13.83 -56.93 -25.19
C ALA A 101 -13.85 -56.82 -26.72
N TYR A 102 -13.28 -55.74 -27.24
CA TYR A 102 -13.13 -55.51 -28.67
C TYR A 102 -11.66 -55.30 -29.02
N GLU A 103 -11.21 -55.96 -30.08
CA GLU A 103 -9.92 -55.71 -30.70
C GLU A 103 -10.16 -54.98 -32.02
N LEU A 104 -9.66 -53.76 -32.10
CA LEU A 104 -9.74 -52.92 -33.28
C LEU A 104 -8.36 -52.85 -33.92
N LYS A 105 -8.29 -53.29 -35.17
CA LYS A 105 -7.07 -53.26 -35.97
C LYS A 105 -7.23 -52.21 -37.04
N ILE A 106 -6.33 -51.23 -37.11
CA ILE A 106 -6.38 -50.19 -38.13
C ILE A 106 -5.11 -50.22 -38.98
N GLN A 107 -5.31 -50.24 -40.29
CA GLN A 107 -4.29 -49.98 -41.30
C GLN A 107 -4.53 -48.58 -41.85
N ARG A 108 -3.52 -47.72 -41.77
CA ARG A 108 -3.65 -46.29 -42.06
C ARG A 108 -2.36 -45.70 -42.63
N ASP A 109 -2.50 -44.70 -43.48
CA ASP A 109 -1.42 -43.85 -44.00
C ASP A 109 -1.96 -42.44 -44.31
N ASP A 110 -1.48 -41.34 -43.71
CA ASP A 110 -0.54 -41.29 -42.60
C ASP A 110 -1.29 -41.50 -41.30
N GLY A 111 -1.77 -40.53 -40.54
CA GLY A 111 -2.43 -40.72 -39.23
C GLY A 111 -3.94 -41.04 -39.31
N ALA A 112 -4.53 -41.43 -38.17
CA ALA A 112 -5.94 -41.77 -38.06
C ALA A 112 -6.58 -41.27 -36.75
N VAL A 113 -7.86 -40.89 -36.80
CA VAL A 113 -8.70 -40.66 -35.63
C VAL A 113 -9.97 -41.49 -35.75
N VAL A 114 -10.28 -42.27 -34.72
CA VAL A 114 -11.44 -43.17 -34.70
C VAL A 114 -12.46 -42.68 -33.67
N TYR A 115 -13.72 -42.61 -34.12
CA TYR A 115 -14.86 -42.21 -33.32
C TYR A 115 -15.91 -43.32 -33.33
N ILE A 116 -16.54 -43.55 -32.18
CA ILE A 116 -17.66 -44.47 -32.02
C ILE A 116 -18.86 -43.69 -31.52
N ASN A 117 -19.98 -43.76 -32.24
CA ASN A 117 -21.23 -43.06 -31.90
C ASN A 117 -21.05 -41.57 -31.58
N GLY A 118 -20.23 -40.89 -32.39
CA GLY A 118 -19.96 -39.47 -32.24
C GLY A 118 -18.86 -39.10 -31.24
N LYS A 119 -18.31 -40.06 -30.47
CA LYS A 119 -17.27 -39.81 -29.47
C LYS A 119 -15.92 -40.32 -29.94
N GLU A 120 -14.88 -39.52 -29.77
CA GLU A 120 -13.50 -39.93 -30.06
C GLU A 120 -13.09 -41.10 -29.15
N LEU A 121 -12.63 -42.19 -29.75
CA LEU A 121 -12.15 -43.38 -29.06
C LEU A 121 -10.64 -43.34 -28.89
N PHE A 122 -9.91 -43.18 -29.99
CA PHE A 122 -8.44 -43.09 -29.98
C PHE A 122 -7.90 -42.40 -31.22
N ARG A 123 -6.62 -42.05 -31.14
CA ARG A 123 -5.80 -41.47 -32.21
C ARG A 123 -4.59 -42.34 -32.47
N ASP A 124 -4.22 -42.50 -33.73
CA ASP A 124 -3.00 -43.19 -34.16
C ASP A 124 -2.15 -42.22 -35.01
N ASN A 125 -0.98 -41.84 -34.50
CA ASN A 125 -0.05 -40.87 -35.13
C ASN A 125 -0.66 -39.50 -35.43
N MET A 126 -1.51 -39.00 -34.53
CA MET A 126 -2.08 -37.65 -34.60
C MET A 126 -1.67 -36.82 -33.38
N PRO A 127 -1.57 -35.48 -33.50
CA PRO A 127 -1.26 -34.60 -32.38
C PRO A 127 -2.34 -34.62 -31.30
N ASN A 128 -1.97 -34.28 -30.06
CA ASN A 128 -2.90 -34.06 -28.95
C ASN A 128 -3.49 -32.64 -28.98
N SER A 129 -4.04 -32.22 -30.12
CA SER A 129 -4.69 -30.91 -30.34
C SER A 129 -6.14 -31.08 -30.80
N THR A 130 -6.88 -29.98 -30.97
CA THR A 130 -8.14 -30.04 -31.73
C THR A 130 -7.84 -30.54 -33.15
N ILE A 131 -8.60 -31.53 -33.62
CA ILE A 131 -8.45 -32.11 -34.95
C ILE A 131 -9.36 -31.38 -35.93
N SER A 132 -8.77 -30.93 -37.03
CA SER A 132 -9.43 -30.34 -38.20
C SER A 132 -9.02 -31.11 -39.46
N ASN A 133 -9.67 -30.82 -40.59
CA ASN A 133 -9.30 -31.34 -41.92
C ASN A 133 -7.91 -30.93 -42.42
N THR A 134 -7.30 -29.92 -41.80
CA THR A 134 -5.94 -29.47 -42.10
C THR A 134 -4.92 -29.99 -41.10
N THR A 135 -5.38 -30.69 -40.05
CA THR A 135 -4.48 -31.29 -39.07
C THR A 135 -3.72 -32.44 -39.72
N ILE A 136 -2.40 -32.36 -39.73
CA ILE A 136 -1.50 -33.36 -40.29
C ILE A 136 -1.15 -34.44 -39.25
N ALA A 137 -0.74 -35.60 -39.74
CA ALA A 137 -0.15 -36.64 -38.91
C ALA A 137 1.20 -36.20 -38.33
N LEU A 138 1.59 -36.77 -37.18
CA LEU A 138 2.86 -36.43 -36.51
C LEU A 138 4.10 -36.89 -37.29
N LYS A 139 4.00 -38.00 -38.01
CA LYS A 139 5.10 -38.62 -38.75
C LYS A 139 4.59 -39.23 -40.05
N THR A 140 5.42 -39.22 -41.09
CA THR A 140 5.18 -40.04 -42.28
C THR A 140 5.47 -41.51 -41.98
N ILE A 141 4.55 -42.41 -42.28
CA ILE A 141 4.76 -43.86 -42.27
C ILE A 141 5.32 -44.24 -43.65
N LYS A 142 6.26 -45.18 -43.69
CA LYS A 142 6.95 -45.57 -44.92
C LYS A 142 6.98 -47.08 -45.07
N LYS A 143 6.80 -47.58 -46.30
CA LYS A 143 7.11 -48.97 -46.72
C LYS A 143 6.27 -50.00 -45.93
N GLU A 144 6.90 -51.06 -45.43
CA GLU A 144 6.23 -52.20 -44.77
C GLU A 144 5.29 -51.80 -43.62
N ALA A 145 5.54 -50.67 -42.94
CA ALA A 145 4.71 -50.20 -41.84
C ALA A 145 3.32 -49.67 -42.29
N GLU A 146 3.15 -49.24 -43.54
CA GLU A 146 1.85 -48.84 -44.13
C GLU A 146 0.90 -50.05 -44.31
N HIS A 147 1.46 -51.25 -44.29
CA HIS A 147 0.73 -52.50 -44.45
C HIS A 147 0.46 -53.23 -43.14
N VAL A 148 0.93 -52.68 -42.01
CA VAL A 148 0.72 -53.28 -40.69
C VAL A 148 -0.59 -52.77 -40.09
N PHE A 149 -1.37 -53.72 -39.57
CA PHE A 149 -2.54 -53.43 -38.76
C PHE A 149 -2.11 -53.12 -37.31
N ASN A 150 -2.29 -51.88 -36.88
CA ASN A 150 -2.08 -51.48 -35.49
C ASN A 150 -3.26 -51.93 -34.62
N GLN A 151 -2.97 -52.70 -33.58
CA GLN A 151 -3.97 -53.34 -32.73
C GLN A 151 -4.25 -52.52 -31.48
N HIS A 152 -5.53 -52.32 -31.17
CA HIS A 152 -6.01 -51.60 -30.00
C HIS A 152 -7.11 -52.42 -29.31
N PHE A 153 -6.98 -52.62 -28.00
CA PHE A 153 -7.94 -53.40 -27.21
C PHE A 153 -8.79 -52.49 -26.32
N PHE A 154 -10.10 -52.72 -26.32
CA PHE A 154 -11.08 -51.94 -25.59
C PHE A 154 -12.03 -52.86 -24.80
N ASP A 155 -12.57 -52.34 -23.70
CA ASP A 155 -13.62 -53.03 -22.94
C ASP A 155 -14.96 -52.95 -23.70
N ASN A 156 -15.96 -53.69 -23.22
CA ASN A 156 -17.27 -53.75 -23.89
C ASN A 156 -18.07 -52.43 -23.85
N THR A 157 -17.60 -51.38 -23.16
CA THR A 157 -18.34 -50.13 -22.97
C THR A 157 -18.26 -49.18 -24.16
N ILE A 158 -17.38 -49.45 -25.12
CA ILE A 158 -17.19 -48.59 -26.29
C ILE A 158 -18.36 -48.65 -27.29
N PHE A 159 -19.12 -49.74 -27.28
CA PHE A 159 -20.30 -49.94 -28.13
C PHE A 159 -21.56 -50.07 -27.26
N LYS A 160 -22.69 -49.63 -27.82
CA LYS A 160 -24.03 -49.86 -27.26
C LYS A 160 -24.58 -51.17 -27.82
N ASN A 161 -25.50 -51.82 -27.11
CA ASN A 161 -26.26 -52.92 -27.71
C ASN A 161 -27.13 -52.39 -28.85
N GLY A 162 -27.06 -53.01 -30.03
CA GLY A 162 -27.79 -52.59 -31.23
C GLY A 162 -26.93 -51.86 -32.26
N GLU A 163 -27.52 -50.89 -32.96
CA GLU A 163 -26.83 -50.13 -34.02
C GLU A 163 -25.77 -49.19 -33.44
N ASN A 164 -24.57 -49.23 -34.02
CA ASN A 164 -23.46 -48.35 -33.72
C ASN A 164 -22.85 -47.82 -35.02
N ILE A 165 -22.27 -46.63 -34.94
CA ILE A 165 -21.57 -46.00 -36.05
C ILE A 165 -20.09 -45.85 -35.70
N ILE A 166 -19.23 -46.45 -36.53
CA ILE A 166 -17.79 -46.18 -36.53
C ILE A 166 -17.53 -45.10 -37.57
N SER A 167 -16.90 -44.01 -37.15
CA SER A 167 -16.43 -42.94 -38.02
C SER A 167 -14.91 -42.83 -37.92
N VAL A 168 -14.22 -42.69 -39.03
CA VAL A 168 -12.76 -42.60 -39.08
C VAL A 168 -12.34 -41.45 -39.98
N SER A 169 -11.39 -40.63 -39.54
CA SER A 169 -10.67 -39.69 -40.40
C SER A 169 -9.22 -40.09 -40.54
N ILE A 170 -8.74 -40.14 -41.78
CA ILE A 170 -7.34 -40.39 -42.11
C ILE A 170 -6.70 -39.07 -42.51
N HIS A 171 -5.48 -38.82 -42.05
CA HIS A 171 -4.78 -37.55 -42.21
C HIS A 171 -3.37 -37.79 -42.75
N GLN A 172 -3.04 -37.24 -43.92
CA GLN A 172 -1.68 -37.27 -44.46
C GLN A 172 -0.71 -36.41 -43.62
N ALA A 173 0.57 -36.78 -43.54
CA ALA A 173 1.58 -35.96 -42.88
C ALA A 173 1.97 -34.74 -43.74
N ASN A 174 1.69 -34.77 -45.04
CA ASN A 174 1.92 -33.67 -45.97
C ASN A 174 1.00 -33.78 -47.21
N GLU A 175 0.83 -32.66 -47.93
CA GLU A 175 -0.05 -32.54 -49.11
C GLU A 175 0.53 -33.20 -50.38
N PHE A 176 1.79 -33.65 -50.33
CA PHE A 176 2.52 -34.25 -51.45
C PHE A 176 2.55 -35.78 -51.38
N SER A 177 1.83 -36.40 -50.44
CA SER A 177 1.85 -37.84 -50.23
C SER A 177 1.53 -38.60 -51.51
N SER A 178 2.30 -39.64 -51.84
CA SER A 178 2.10 -40.44 -53.06
C SER A 178 0.82 -41.27 -53.00
N ASP A 179 0.44 -41.67 -51.80
CA ASP A 179 -0.53 -42.70 -51.48
C ASP A 179 -1.33 -42.37 -50.21
N CYS A 180 -2.36 -43.17 -49.99
CA CYS A 180 -3.23 -43.11 -48.83
C CYS A 180 -3.84 -44.50 -48.71
N ILE A 181 -3.96 -45.03 -47.50
CA ILE A 181 -4.64 -46.31 -47.27
C ILE A 181 -5.49 -46.26 -45.99
N PHE A 182 -6.65 -46.90 -46.07
CA PHE A 182 -7.52 -47.14 -44.93
C PHE A 182 -8.09 -48.55 -44.98
N SER A 183 -7.85 -49.33 -43.94
CA SER A 183 -8.60 -50.53 -43.63
C SER A 183 -8.77 -50.66 -42.12
N LEU A 184 -9.88 -51.26 -41.68
CA LEU A 184 -10.15 -51.47 -40.28
C LEU A 184 -10.81 -52.84 -40.10
N GLU A 185 -10.28 -53.63 -39.17
CA GLU A 185 -10.88 -54.86 -38.70
C GLU A 185 -11.37 -54.67 -37.26
N LEU A 186 -12.49 -55.30 -36.94
CA LEU A 186 -13.07 -55.30 -35.62
C LEU A 186 -13.38 -56.74 -35.23
N ILE A 187 -12.83 -57.17 -34.11
CA ILE A 187 -13.03 -58.51 -33.57
C ILE A 187 -13.68 -58.36 -32.19
N GLY A 188 -14.82 -59.00 -31.98
CA GLY A 188 -15.47 -59.09 -30.68
C GLY A 188 -14.99 -60.34 -29.95
N HIS A 189 -14.45 -60.18 -28.75
CA HIS A 189 -13.89 -61.27 -27.94
C HIS A 189 -14.86 -61.69 -26.84
N ASN A 190 -15.11 -62.99 -26.73
CA ASN A 190 -15.91 -63.60 -25.65
C ASN A 190 -15.02 -64.26 -24.58
N ASN A 191 -13.69 -64.24 -24.74
CA ASN A 191 -12.74 -64.83 -23.79
C ASN A 191 -12.55 -63.93 -22.55
N PRO A 192 -12.80 -64.43 -21.33
CA PRO A 192 -12.47 -63.72 -20.09
C PRO A 192 -11.00 -63.30 -19.95
N GLU A 193 -10.06 -64.01 -20.57
CA GLU A 193 -8.62 -63.67 -20.50
C GLU A 193 -8.31 -62.31 -21.16
N VAL A 194 -8.96 -62.00 -22.30
CA VAL A 194 -8.78 -60.71 -22.99
C VAL A 194 -9.30 -59.57 -22.12
N LEU A 195 -10.41 -59.78 -21.43
CA LEU A 195 -10.94 -58.83 -20.46
C LEU A 195 -9.94 -58.59 -19.32
N SER A 196 -9.30 -59.65 -18.80
CA SER A 196 -8.30 -59.52 -17.73
C SER A 196 -7.11 -58.65 -18.16
N PHE A 197 -6.66 -58.76 -19.42
CA PHE A 197 -5.60 -57.93 -19.98
C PHE A 197 -6.02 -56.46 -20.10
N VAL A 198 -7.21 -56.19 -20.65
CA VAL A 198 -7.76 -54.83 -20.77
C VAL A 198 -7.90 -54.18 -19.38
N LEU A 199 -8.47 -54.91 -18.41
CA LEU A 199 -8.62 -54.42 -17.04
C LEU A 199 -7.27 -54.16 -16.36
N LYS A 200 -6.27 -55.05 -16.56
CA LYS A 200 -4.92 -54.85 -16.02
C LYS A 200 -4.27 -53.58 -16.57
N ASN A 201 -4.40 -53.33 -17.87
CA ASN A 201 -3.86 -52.11 -18.50
C ASN A 201 -4.59 -50.86 -18.03
N LYS A 202 -5.93 -50.90 -17.94
CA LYS A 202 -6.75 -49.81 -17.40
C LYS A 202 -6.36 -49.48 -15.96
N ASN A 203 -6.21 -50.50 -15.11
CA ASN A 203 -5.78 -50.34 -13.72
C ASN A 203 -4.36 -49.78 -13.61
N LYS A 204 -3.42 -50.22 -14.46
CA LYS A 204 -2.06 -49.66 -14.50
C LYS A 204 -2.10 -48.17 -14.84
N LYS A 205 -2.84 -47.79 -15.89
CA LYS A 205 -2.96 -46.39 -16.32
C LYS A 205 -3.65 -45.53 -15.26
N ASN A 206 -4.68 -46.05 -14.60
CA ASN A 206 -5.35 -45.36 -13.50
C ASN A 206 -4.39 -45.13 -12.32
N LYS A 207 -3.59 -46.11 -11.93
CA LYS A 207 -2.57 -45.93 -10.88
C LYS A 207 -1.51 -44.88 -11.25
N GLU A 208 -1.07 -44.86 -12.51
CA GLU A 208 -0.14 -43.83 -13.00
C GLU A 208 -0.77 -42.44 -12.96
N LEU A 209 -2.06 -42.32 -13.32
CA LEU A 209 -2.81 -41.06 -13.23
C LEU A 209 -2.98 -40.59 -11.79
N GLU A 210 -3.34 -41.49 -10.88
CA GLU A 210 -3.45 -41.20 -9.45
C GLU A 210 -2.12 -40.69 -8.86
N HIS A 211 -1.00 -41.30 -9.26
CA HIS A 211 0.33 -40.83 -8.85
C HIS A 211 0.61 -39.42 -9.35
N LYS A 212 0.37 -39.15 -10.65
CA LYS A 212 0.57 -37.81 -11.24
C LYS A 212 -0.30 -36.74 -10.57
N ILE A 213 -1.56 -37.06 -10.27
CA ILE A 213 -2.47 -36.14 -9.57
C ILE A 213 -1.93 -35.84 -8.17
N ARG A 214 -1.44 -36.85 -7.46
CA ARG A 214 -0.86 -36.67 -6.12
C ARG A 214 0.39 -35.78 -6.14
N ASP A 215 1.29 -36.00 -7.08
CA ASP A 215 2.50 -35.19 -7.24
C ASP A 215 2.15 -33.73 -7.57
N LEU A 216 1.20 -33.53 -8.49
CA LEU A 216 0.75 -32.21 -8.89
C LEU A 216 0.11 -31.45 -7.73
N ASN A 217 -0.75 -32.10 -6.96
CA ASN A 217 -1.36 -31.51 -5.77
C ASN A 217 -0.31 -31.14 -4.71
N SER A 218 0.68 -32.01 -4.50
CA SER A 218 1.77 -31.74 -3.54
C SER A 218 2.60 -30.54 -3.99
N LYS A 219 2.88 -30.43 -5.29
CA LYS A 219 3.60 -29.29 -5.86
C LYS A 219 2.80 -27.99 -5.75
N PHE A 220 1.50 -28.05 -6.02
CA PHE A 220 0.59 -26.91 -5.89
C PHE A 220 0.54 -26.37 -4.45
N GLU A 221 0.38 -27.26 -3.45
CA GLU A 221 0.38 -26.86 -2.04
C GLU A 221 1.74 -26.28 -1.61
N TYR A 222 2.85 -26.84 -2.09
CA TYR A 222 4.18 -26.27 -1.86
C TYR A 222 4.31 -24.85 -2.42
N ASP A 223 3.93 -24.64 -3.68
CA ASP A 223 4.02 -23.33 -4.33
C ASP A 223 3.14 -22.29 -3.63
N LYS A 224 1.95 -22.69 -3.17
CA LYS A 224 1.07 -21.84 -2.35
C LYS A 224 1.72 -21.40 -1.03
N ILE A 225 2.38 -22.32 -0.32
CA ILE A 225 3.09 -22.00 0.93
C ILE A 225 4.26 -21.06 0.65
N VAL A 226 5.02 -21.28 -0.42
CA VAL A 226 6.14 -20.40 -0.81
C VAL A 226 5.66 -18.98 -1.08
N LEU A 227 4.58 -18.82 -1.85
CA LEU A 227 3.99 -17.51 -2.14
C LEU A 227 3.48 -16.80 -0.88
N GLN A 228 2.84 -17.53 0.04
CA GLN A 228 2.41 -16.98 1.32
C GLN A 228 3.59 -16.52 2.18
N LYS A 229 4.66 -17.29 2.22
CA LYS A 229 5.89 -16.94 2.93
C LYS A 229 6.54 -15.69 2.35
N GLU A 230 6.66 -15.60 1.03
CA GLU A 230 7.23 -14.43 0.35
C GLU A 230 6.41 -13.15 0.64
N SER A 231 5.08 -13.25 0.60
CA SER A 231 4.19 -12.15 0.99
C SER A 231 4.42 -11.73 2.44
N LEU A 232 4.55 -12.68 3.37
CA LEU A 232 4.82 -12.41 4.78
C LEU A 232 6.19 -11.75 4.99
N GLU A 233 7.23 -12.21 4.30
CA GLU A 233 8.57 -11.62 4.36
C GLU A 233 8.56 -10.17 3.85
N ASN A 234 7.87 -9.91 2.75
CA ASN A 234 7.68 -8.56 2.20
C ASN A 234 6.93 -7.64 3.18
N THR A 235 5.85 -8.12 3.79
CA THR A 235 5.12 -7.31 4.79
C THR A 235 5.98 -7.02 6.02
N ASN A 236 6.75 -7.99 6.52
CA ASN A 236 7.67 -7.79 7.63
C ASN A 236 8.78 -6.77 7.28
N TYR A 237 9.35 -6.85 6.07
CA TYR A 237 10.30 -5.86 5.59
C TYR A 237 9.70 -4.44 5.57
N ASN A 238 8.51 -4.29 5.00
CA ASN A 238 7.82 -3.01 4.94
C ASN A 238 7.52 -2.44 6.33
N LEU A 239 7.14 -3.29 7.30
CA LEU A 239 6.93 -2.88 8.69
C LEU A 239 8.24 -2.39 9.34
N LYS A 240 9.36 -3.07 9.11
CA LYS A 240 10.67 -2.63 9.62
C LYS A 240 11.06 -1.26 9.07
N VAL A 241 10.84 -1.02 7.77
CA VAL A 241 11.07 0.29 7.13
C VAL A 241 10.16 1.36 7.73
N LEU A 242 8.88 1.07 7.94
CA LEU A 242 7.93 2.00 8.54
C LEU A 242 8.33 2.41 9.96
N VAL A 243 8.69 1.44 10.81
CA VAL A 243 9.15 1.69 12.18
C VAL A 243 10.42 2.56 12.18
N PHE A 244 11.36 2.27 11.26
CA PHE A 244 12.55 3.09 11.10
C PHE A 244 12.20 4.55 10.73
N LEU A 245 11.32 4.77 9.76
CA LEU A 245 10.90 6.12 9.36
C LEU A 245 10.21 6.88 10.50
N ILE A 246 9.34 6.22 11.26
CA ILE A 246 8.68 6.81 12.45
C ILE A 246 9.73 7.22 13.48
N SER A 247 10.73 6.38 13.74
CA SER A 247 11.79 6.68 14.71
C SER A 247 12.63 7.90 14.28
N VAL A 248 12.97 8.01 13.00
CA VAL A 248 13.70 9.16 12.45
C VAL A 248 12.87 10.44 12.57
N PHE A 249 11.58 10.37 12.22
CA PHE A 249 10.67 11.50 12.35
C PHE A 249 10.56 11.98 13.81
N LEU A 250 10.48 11.04 14.77
CA LEU A 250 10.39 11.35 16.20
C LEU A 250 11.66 12.05 16.70
N ILE A 251 12.84 11.61 16.24
CA ILE A 251 14.12 12.27 16.55
C ILE A 251 14.15 13.70 15.99
N LEU A 252 13.72 13.90 14.74
CA LEU A 252 13.65 15.24 14.12
C LEU A 252 12.67 16.15 14.86
N ALA A 253 11.52 15.62 15.27
CA ALA A 253 10.53 16.37 16.05
C ALA A 253 11.09 16.81 17.41
N LEU A 254 11.80 15.91 18.11
CA LEU A 254 12.48 16.24 19.37
C LEU A 254 13.56 17.31 19.19
N PHE A 255 14.35 17.20 18.11
CA PHE A 255 15.38 18.20 17.79
C PHE A 255 14.77 19.56 17.46
N GLY A 256 13.70 19.58 16.67
CA GLY A 256 12.94 20.80 16.37
C GLY A 256 12.33 21.43 17.62
N TYR A 257 11.73 20.62 18.50
CA TYR A 257 11.18 21.07 19.78
C TYR A 257 12.26 21.68 20.68
N TYR A 258 13.41 21.02 20.80
CA TYR A 258 14.56 21.54 21.54
C TYR A 258 15.02 22.90 21.00
N PHE A 259 15.11 23.07 19.68
CA PHE A 259 15.52 24.34 19.07
C PHE A 259 14.50 25.47 19.29
N ILE A 260 13.20 25.16 19.30
CA ILE A 260 12.15 26.13 19.66
C ILE A 260 12.34 26.60 21.11
N ILE A 261 12.64 25.69 22.04
CA ILE A 261 12.89 26.06 23.44
C ILE A 261 14.15 26.93 23.56
N ASP A 262 15.26 26.57 22.92
CA ASP A 262 16.49 27.37 23.00
C ASP A 262 16.29 28.78 22.42
N SER A 263 15.64 28.89 21.26
CA SER A 263 15.36 30.17 20.61
C SER A 263 14.37 31.04 21.38
N THR A 264 13.37 30.46 22.05
CA THR A 264 12.47 31.20 22.95
C THR A 264 13.22 31.67 24.19
N LYS A 265 14.08 30.84 24.79
CA LYS A 265 14.90 31.21 25.96
C LYS A 265 15.83 32.38 25.66
N LYS A 266 16.51 32.38 24.49
CA LYS A 266 17.37 33.50 24.05
C LYS A 266 16.60 34.81 23.90
N ARG A 267 15.46 34.78 23.18
CA ARG A 267 14.59 35.96 23.02
C ARG A 267 14.08 36.50 24.35
N ASN A 268 13.74 35.61 25.29
CA ASN A 268 13.30 36.02 26.62
C ASN A 268 14.44 36.65 27.42
N LYS A 269 15.66 36.13 27.31
CA LYS A 269 16.85 36.74 27.93
C LYS A 269 17.10 38.15 27.40
N GLU A 270 17.04 38.35 26.09
CA GLU A 270 17.21 39.67 25.47
C GLU A 270 16.10 40.65 25.87
N LYS A 271 14.84 40.20 25.91
CA LYS A 271 13.72 41.01 26.41
C LYS A 271 13.92 41.41 27.86
N ASN A 272 14.33 40.48 28.72
CA ASN A 272 14.58 40.75 30.13
C ASN A 272 15.76 41.72 30.33
N GLN A 273 16.82 41.58 29.52
CA GLN A 273 17.93 42.54 29.52
C GLN A 273 17.47 43.93 29.08
N LYS A 274 16.67 44.03 28.01
CA LYS A 274 16.10 45.32 27.58
C LYS A 274 15.23 45.92 28.68
N ILE A 275 14.33 45.16 29.30
CA ILE A 275 13.50 45.62 30.42
C ILE A 275 14.37 46.16 31.56
N ALA A 276 15.41 45.42 31.96
CA ALA A 276 16.33 45.86 33.01
C ALA A 276 17.04 47.18 32.64
N THR A 277 17.52 47.30 31.40
CA THR A 277 18.14 48.54 30.91
C THR A 277 17.15 49.70 30.88
N LEU A 278 15.93 49.50 30.35
CA LEU A 278 14.91 50.55 30.32
C LEU A 278 14.55 51.02 31.73
N ASN A 279 14.36 50.10 32.68
CA ASN A 279 14.07 50.45 34.07
C ASN A 279 15.21 51.26 34.70
N SER A 280 16.47 50.92 34.40
CA SER A 280 17.62 51.70 34.87
C SER A 280 17.67 53.11 34.27
N ILE A 281 17.28 53.26 33.00
CA ILE A 281 17.19 54.55 32.31
C ILE A 281 16.07 55.39 32.92
N ILE A 282 14.89 54.81 33.13
CA ILE A 282 13.75 55.48 33.78
C ILE A 282 14.19 55.99 35.15
N LEU A 283 14.79 55.14 35.98
CA LEU A 283 15.27 55.53 37.30
C LEU A 283 16.33 56.65 37.25
N SER A 284 17.23 56.62 36.27
CA SER A 284 18.21 57.70 36.07
C SER A 284 17.51 59.01 35.69
N LYS A 285 16.49 58.95 34.83
CA LYS A 285 15.71 60.13 34.43
C LYS A 285 14.90 60.69 35.59
N ASP A 286 14.32 59.86 36.45
CA ASP A 286 13.64 60.34 37.65
C ASP A 286 14.60 61.05 38.61
N LYS A 287 15.84 60.55 38.77
CA LYS A 287 16.89 61.24 39.56
C LYS A 287 17.28 62.59 38.95
N GLU A 288 17.45 62.67 37.64
CA GLU A 288 17.68 63.94 36.93
C GLU A 288 16.52 64.92 37.18
N MET A 289 15.27 64.45 37.09
CA MET A 289 14.08 65.27 37.33
C MET A 289 14.01 65.79 38.77
N ILE A 290 14.31 64.97 39.79
CA ILE A 290 14.40 65.44 41.19
C ILE A 290 15.42 66.59 41.30
N THR A 291 16.59 66.43 40.68
CA THR A 291 17.65 67.46 40.71
C THR A 291 17.21 68.75 40.04
N LEU A 292 16.57 68.66 38.88
CA LEU A 292 16.06 69.83 38.16
C LEU A 292 14.94 70.52 38.94
N THR A 293 13.97 69.78 39.46
CA THR A 293 12.83 70.35 40.18
C THR A 293 13.25 70.95 41.52
N THR A 294 14.20 70.35 42.24
CA THR A 294 14.77 70.98 43.45
C THR A 294 15.49 72.30 43.15
N ASN A 295 16.27 72.36 42.06
CA ASN A 295 16.87 73.62 41.61
C ASN A 295 15.82 74.67 41.21
N LEU A 296 14.73 74.27 40.56
CA LEU A 296 13.61 75.17 40.25
C LEU A 296 12.97 75.74 41.51
N LEU A 297 12.74 74.92 42.55
CA LEU A 297 12.22 75.39 43.83
C LEU A 297 13.18 76.39 44.49
N HIS A 298 14.49 76.14 44.41
CA HIS A 298 15.51 77.06 44.92
C HIS A 298 15.53 78.39 44.12
N ASN A 299 15.38 78.34 42.80
CA ASN A 299 15.26 79.55 41.99
C ASN A 299 13.99 80.35 42.30
N LYS A 300 12.84 79.68 42.48
CA LYS A 300 11.61 80.32 42.94
C LYS A 300 11.78 80.97 44.30
N GLN A 301 12.57 80.37 45.18
CA GLN A 301 12.93 80.98 46.45
C GLN A 301 13.72 82.28 46.25
N TYR A 302 14.74 82.29 45.40
CA TYR A 302 15.48 83.51 45.09
C TYR A 302 14.58 84.62 44.52
N PHE A 303 13.65 84.30 43.62
CA PHE A 303 12.70 85.29 43.10
C PHE A 303 11.79 85.86 44.20
N LYS A 304 11.41 85.07 45.20
CA LYS A 304 10.65 85.55 46.36
C LYS A 304 11.47 86.48 47.25
N GLU A 305 12.74 86.16 47.48
CA GLU A 305 13.68 87.02 48.22
C GLU A 305 13.87 88.36 47.48
N ILE A 306 14.16 88.32 46.17
CA ILE A 306 14.25 89.51 45.30
C ILE A 306 12.95 90.33 45.35
N LYS A 307 11.78 89.68 45.27
CA LYS A 307 10.49 90.37 45.40
C LYS A 307 10.34 91.08 46.76
N ALA A 308 10.78 90.44 47.85
CA ALA A 308 10.72 91.03 49.19
C ALA A 308 11.63 92.27 49.29
N ASP A 309 12.85 92.18 48.75
CA ASP A 309 13.80 93.30 48.69
C ASP A 309 13.25 94.45 47.85
N LEU A 310 12.70 94.16 46.67
CA LEU A 310 12.07 95.16 45.79
C LEU A 310 10.89 95.89 46.45
N LYS A 311 10.11 95.21 47.30
CA LYS A 311 9.05 95.86 48.11
C LYS A 311 9.60 96.82 49.16
N GLY A 312 10.82 96.59 49.64
CA GLY A 312 11.48 97.42 50.64
C GLY A 312 12.12 98.71 50.10
N ILE A 313 12.29 98.82 48.76
CA ILE A 313 12.92 99.98 48.12
C ILE A 313 11.97 101.17 48.10
N LYS A 314 12.42 102.31 48.65
CA LYS A 314 11.74 103.60 48.51
C LYS A 314 12.23 104.29 47.23
N THR A 315 11.43 104.26 46.17
CA THR A 315 11.73 104.90 44.87
C THR A 315 10.57 105.81 44.43
N GLU A 316 10.89 106.81 43.60
CA GLU A 316 9.90 107.67 42.93
C GLU A 316 9.21 106.93 41.77
N GLU A 317 9.88 105.95 41.15
CA GLU A 317 9.36 105.13 40.03
C GLU A 317 8.60 103.86 40.48
N LYS A 318 7.59 104.03 41.34
CA LYS A 318 6.82 102.90 41.91
C LYS A 318 6.13 102.01 40.86
N SER A 319 5.77 102.55 39.70
CA SER A 319 5.10 101.81 38.63
C SER A 319 6.00 100.76 37.99
N VAL A 320 7.28 101.07 37.79
CA VAL A 320 8.29 100.16 37.21
C VAL A 320 8.57 99.00 38.16
N VAL A 321 8.79 99.29 39.46
CA VAL A 321 8.99 98.27 40.49
C VAL A 321 7.77 97.36 40.61
N LYS A 322 6.56 97.93 40.55
CA LYS A 322 5.32 97.14 40.56
C LYS A 322 5.20 96.23 39.32
N GLY A 323 5.64 96.70 38.16
CA GLY A 323 5.71 95.89 36.94
C GLY A 323 6.61 94.66 37.08
N VAL A 324 7.83 94.85 37.61
CA VAL A 324 8.78 93.74 37.87
C VAL A 324 8.23 92.77 38.93
N ILE A 325 7.58 93.28 39.99
CA ILE A 325 6.93 92.45 41.00
C ILE A 325 5.82 91.58 40.38
N ASN A 326 5.00 92.14 39.49
CA ASN A 326 3.95 91.38 38.81
C ASN A 326 4.52 90.29 37.89
N GLN A 327 5.65 90.56 37.23
CA GLN A 327 6.36 89.53 36.42
C GLN A 327 6.89 88.40 37.29
N ILE A 328 7.46 88.71 38.46
CA ILE A 328 7.88 87.70 39.43
C ILE A 328 6.67 86.89 39.92
N ASP A 329 5.53 87.55 40.19
CA ASP A 329 4.32 86.87 40.64
C ASP A 329 3.77 85.87 39.62
N TYR A 330 3.78 86.23 38.34
CA TYR A 330 3.42 85.30 37.27
C TYR A 330 4.31 84.05 37.25
N VAL A 331 5.63 84.19 37.48
CA VAL A 331 6.57 83.05 37.55
C VAL A 331 6.34 82.19 38.81
N LEU A 332 5.93 82.82 39.92
CA LEU A 332 5.69 82.16 41.20
C LEU A 332 4.32 81.47 41.30
N GLU A 333 3.31 81.90 40.52
CA GLU A 333 1.94 81.36 40.56
C GLU A 333 1.81 79.92 40.01
N ARG A 334 2.80 79.41 39.27
CA ARG A 334 2.83 78.00 38.83
C ARG A 334 3.09 77.08 40.04
N ASN A 335 2.09 76.35 40.51
CA ASN A 335 2.16 75.58 41.76
C ASN A 335 2.38 74.06 41.61
N GLU A 336 2.61 73.56 40.40
CA GLU A 336 2.69 72.11 40.13
C GLU A 336 4.03 71.47 40.52
N ASP A 337 5.09 72.25 40.71
CA ASP A 337 6.46 71.74 40.94
C ASP A 337 6.56 70.78 42.14
N TRP A 338 5.74 71.01 43.17
CA TRP A 338 5.71 70.17 44.37
C TRP A 338 5.15 68.78 44.10
N ASN A 339 4.10 68.70 43.27
CA ASN A 339 3.51 67.43 42.90
C ASN A 339 4.48 66.66 41.98
N THR A 340 5.10 67.34 41.02
CA THR A 340 6.13 66.76 40.16
C THR A 340 7.34 66.25 40.97
N LEU A 341 7.83 67.03 41.94
CA LEU A 341 8.92 66.58 42.81
C LEU A 341 8.52 65.36 43.64
N LYS A 342 7.31 65.36 44.21
CA LYS A 342 6.78 64.24 44.99
C LYS A 342 6.70 62.97 44.15
N GLU A 343 6.17 63.04 42.94
CA GLU A 343 6.02 61.89 42.04
C GLU A 343 7.37 61.24 41.71
N HIS A 344 8.34 62.02 41.20
CA HIS A 344 9.66 61.49 40.87
C HIS A 344 10.44 61.04 42.11
N PHE A 345 10.30 61.75 43.24
CA PHE A 345 10.91 61.32 44.50
C PHE A 345 10.37 59.97 44.97
N ASN A 346 9.05 59.77 44.91
CA ASN A 346 8.42 58.52 45.31
C ASN A 346 8.87 57.35 44.41
N ALA A 347 9.02 57.60 43.11
CA ALA A 347 9.53 56.63 42.14
C ALA A 347 10.99 56.22 42.43
N VAL A 348 11.87 57.16 42.81
CA VAL A 348 13.29 56.88 43.12
C VAL A 348 13.47 56.24 44.49
N HIS A 349 12.65 56.63 45.47
CA HIS A 349 12.80 56.23 46.87
C HIS A 349 11.72 55.22 47.29
N ASN A 350 11.53 54.17 46.49
CA ASN A 350 10.73 52.98 46.80
C ASN A 350 9.35 53.27 47.44
N ASN A 351 8.62 54.23 46.87
CA ASN A 351 7.32 54.69 47.37
C ASN A 351 7.35 55.23 48.81
N PHE A 352 8.41 55.94 49.18
CA PHE A 352 8.62 56.52 50.51
C PHE A 352 7.41 57.28 51.07
N TYR A 353 6.74 58.09 50.26
CA TYR A 353 5.57 58.84 50.70
C TYR A 353 4.44 57.90 51.09
N ASP A 354 4.14 56.90 50.26
CA ASP A 354 3.05 55.95 50.50
C ASP A 354 3.32 55.12 51.75
N LYS A 355 4.56 54.65 51.92
CA LYS A 355 4.99 53.90 53.13
C LYS A 355 4.93 54.74 54.40
N LEU A 356 5.35 56.00 54.30
CA LEU A 356 5.34 56.91 55.45
C LEU A 356 3.91 57.26 55.87
N ILE A 357 3.00 57.45 54.91
CA ILE A 357 1.57 57.68 55.15
C ILE A 357 0.90 56.42 55.72
N GLU A 358 1.18 55.23 55.17
CA GLU A 358 0.63 53.96 55.65
C GLU A 358 1.01 53.71 57.11
N LYS A 359 2.29 53.90 57.46
CA LYS A 359 2.79 53.67 58.82
C LYS A 359 2.39 54.79 59.80
N HIS A 360 2.24 56.02 59.31
CA HIS A 360 1.97 57.19 60.13
C HIS A 360 0.90 58.12 59.51
N PRO A 361 -0.40 57.74 59.57
CA PRO A 361 -1.48 58.47 58.87
C PRO A 361 -1.74 59.90 59.37
N THR A 362 -1.19 60.29 60.52
CA THR A 362 -1.40 61.60 61.16
C THR A 362 -0.41 62.68 60.70
N ILE A 363 0.53 62.32 59.82
CA ILE A 363 1.49 63.23 59.22
C ILE A 363 0.81 64.13 58.17
N SER A 364 1.08 65.43 58.23
CA SER A 364 0.56 66.41 57.27
C SER A 364 1.42 66.50 56.02
N ASP A 365 0.87 67.04 54.92
CA ASP A 365 1.62 67.20 53.66
C ASP A 365 2.88 68.05 53.81
N THR A 366 2.84 69.12 54.61
CA THR A 366 4.02 69.96 54.91
C THR A 366 5.10 69.19 55.68
N GLU A 367 4.70 68.29 56.58
CA GLU A 367 5.61 67.42 57.33
C GLU A 367 6.20 66.32 56.43
N LEU A 368 5.43 65.80 55.47
CA LEU A 368 5.92 64.87 54.44
C LEU A 368 6.98 65.52 53.55
N ARG A 369 6.74 66.75 53.08
CA ARG A 369 7.74 67.53 52.32
C ARG A 369 9.03 67.72 53.11
N HIS A 370 8.92 67.98 54.40
CA HIS A 370 10.07 68.06 55.29
C HIS A 370 10.85 66.74 55.35
N CYS A 371 10.14 65.61 55.52
CA CYS A 371 10.76 64.28 55.54
C CYS A 371 11.47 63.95 54.23
N MET A 372 10.88 64.31 53.09
CA MET A 372 11.49 64.17 51.77
C MET A 372 12.84 64.92 51.70
N PHE A 373 12.88 66.18 52.11
CA PHE A 373 14.14 66.94 52.06
C PHE A 373 15.20 66.42 53.04
N ILE A 374 14.79 65.86 54.18
CA ILE A 374 15.70 65.17 55.09
C ILE A 374 16.30 63.92 54.41
N LYS A 375 15.50 63.13 53.68
CA LYS A 375 15.95 61.96 52.92
C LYS A 375 16.83 62.35 51.72
N LEU A 376 16.60 63.52 51.11
CA LEU A 376 17.50 64.14 50.12
C LEU A 376 18.77 64.76 50.75
N HIS A 377 19.03 64.51 52.04
CA HIS A 377 20.19 64.97 52.78
C HIS A 377 20.34 66.51 52.90
N MET A 378 19.28 67.28 52.64
CA MET A 378 19.33 68.74 52.75
C MET A 378 19.57 69.21 54.18
N GLN A 379 20.30 70.31 54.32
CA GLN A 379 20.59 70.93 55.62
C GLN A 379 19.38 71.75 56.10
N THR A 380 19.24 71.92 57.43
CA THR A 380 18.13 72.68 58.04
C THR A 380 17.97 74.09 57.46
N LYS A 381 19.07 74.78 57.14
CA LYS A 381 19.04 76.11 56.52
C LYS A 381 18.52 76.07 55.08
N GLU A 382 18.80 75.01 54.33
CA GLU A 382 18.34 74.83 52.96
C GLU A 382 16.85 74.47 52.94
N ILE A 383 16.42 73.56 53.81
CA ILE A 383 15.01 73.21 54.00
C ILE A 383 14.18 74.45 54.38
N ALA A 384 14.71 75.28 55.28
CA ALA A 384 14.07 76.53 55.72
C ALA A 384 13.82 77.47 54.53
N ARG A 385 14.83 77.63 53.67
CA ARG A 385 14.75 78.44 52.45
C ARG A 385 13.70 77.90 51.49
N ILE A 386 13.75 76.60 51.16
CA ILE A 386 12.83 76.01 50.19
C ILE A 386 11.37 76.03 50.69
N LEU A 387 11.15 75.82 51.99
CA LEU A 387 9.82 75.81 52.60
C LEU A 387 9.31 77.21 53.02
N LEU A 388 10.10 78.28 52.84
CA LEU A 388 9.74 79.65 53.23
C LEU A 388 9.39 79.80 54.72
N ILE A 389 10.17 79.16 55.59
CA ILE A 389 9.98 79.22 57.04
C ILE A 389 11.29 79.55 57.74
N ASP A 390 11.20 80.08 58.96
CA ASP A 390 12.37 80.35 59.79
C ASP A 390 13.16 79.04 60.06
N PRO A 391 14.51 79.04 60.07
CA PRO A 391 15.30 77.86 60.40
C PRO A 391 14.93 77.22 61.76
N ARG A 392 14.51 78.01 62.76
CA ARG A 392 13.97 77.49 64.02
C ARG A 392 12.64 76.78 63.82
N SER A 393 11.79 77.24 62.90
CA SER A 393 10.54 76.55 62.53
C SER A 393 10.79 75.18 61.90
N VAL A 394 11.89 75.00 61.17
CA VAL A 394 12.33 73.69 60.70
C VAL A 394 12.72 72.80 61.89
N GLN A 395 13.48 73.30 62.86
CA GLN A 395 13.85 72.53 64.07
C GLN A 395 12.62 72.11 64.88
N THR A 396 11.69 73.04 65.13
CA THR A 396 10.40 72.74 65.78
C THR A 396 9.55 71.77 64.96
N GLY A 397 9.61 71.87 63.63
CA GLY A 397 9.01 70.90 62.71
C GLY A 397 9.56 69.48 62.91
N ARG A 398 10.89 69.32 62.99
CA ARG A 398 11.52 68.02 63.25
C ARG A 398 11.07 67.40 64.57
N TYR A 399 10.94 68.20 65.62
CA TYR A 399 10.41 67.72 66.91
C TYR A 399 8.95 67.24 66.79
N ARG A 400 8.10 68.00 66.09
CA ARG A 400 6.69 67.61 65.84
C ARG A 400 6.60 66.32 65.03
N ILE A 401 7.41 66.19 63.98
CA ILE A 401 7.49 64.97 63.17
C ILE A 401 7.93 63.80 64.06
N LYS A 402 9.01 63.95 64.83
CA LYS A 402 9.51 62.92 65.74
C LYS A 402 8.42 62.42 66.71
N LYS A 403 7.65 63.35 67.28
CA LYS A 403 6.52 63.03 68.17
C LYS A 403 5.38 62.30 67.44
N LYS A 404 5.02 62.72 66.22
CA LYS A 404 3.97 62.07 65.42
C LYS A 404 4.36 60.69 64.90
N LEU A 405 5.65 60.49 64.65
CA LEU A 405 6.22 59.20 64.25
C LEU A 405 6.45 58.26 65.45
N ASN A 406 6.11 58.68 66.67
CA ASN A 406 6.31 57.94 67.92
C ASN A 406 7.76 57.47 68.15
N LEU A 407 8.74 58.29 67.76
CA LEU A 407 10.16 57.99 67.97
C LEU A 407 10.60 58.37 69.38
N SER A 408 11.34 57.47 70.04
CA SER A 408 11.93 57.67 71.37
C SER A 408 13.00 58.77 71.36
N GLU A 409 13.33 59.34 72.53
CA GLU A 409 14.31 60.44 72.63
C GLU A 409 15.68 60.11 72.00
N HIS A 410 16.08 58.84 72.03
CA HIS A 410 17.36 58.37 71.50
C HIS A 410 17.35 58.03 70.00
N GLU A 411 16.17 57.89 69.37
CA GLU A 411 16.08 57.60 67.94
C GLU A 411 16.26 58.87 67.09
N ASP A 412 17.18 58.83 66.12
CA ASP A 412 17.38 59.94 65.20
C ASP A 412 16.33 59.91 64.07
N LEU A 413 15.70 61.06 63.83
CA LEU A 413 14.67 61.20 62.80
C LEU A 413 15.24 60.96 61.40
N ARG A 414 16.46 61.42 61.12
CA ARG A 414 17.07 61.22 59.79
C ARG A 414 17.39 59.75 59.59
N GLU A 415 17.98 59.08 60.57
CA GLU A 415 18.26 57.63 60.52
C GLU A 415 16.98 56.82 60.31
N TYR A 416 15.91 57.13 61.05
CA TYR A 416 14.61 56.49 60.88
C TYR A 416 14.06 56.64 59.44
N LEU A 417 14.12 57.86 58.88
CA LEU A 417 13.63 58.11 57.51
C LEU A 417 14.55 57.48 56.46
N LEU A 418 15.87 57.43 56.69
CA LEU A 418 16.82 56.77 55.80
C LEU A 418 16.63 55.25 55.78
N ASN A 419 16.23 54.65 56.89
CA ASN A 419 15.96 53.21 56.99
C ASN A 419 14.51 52.83 56.63
N LEU A 420 13.65 53.82 56.34
CA LEU A 420 12.32 53.59 55.79
C LEU A 420 12.48 53.31 54.29
N ASP A 421 12.67 52.03 53.96
CA ASP A 421 12.91 51.56 52.60
C ASP A 421 11.76 50.78 51.99
#